data_AF-A0A1Q3SQ73-F1
#
_entry.id   AF-A0A1Q3SQ73-F1
#
_cell.length_a   1.000
_cell.length_b   1.000
_cell.length_c   1.000
_cell.angle_alpha   90.00
_cell.angle_beta   90.00
_cell.angle_gamma   90.00
#
_symmetry.space_group_name_H-M   'P 1'
#
loop_
_entity.id
_entity.type
_entity.pdbx_description
1 polymer ?
#
loop_
_entity_poly.entity_id
_entity_poly.type
_entity_poly.pdbx_seq_one_letter_code
_entity_poly.pdbx_strand_id
1 'polypeptide(L)' 'MNVVQLVMFAWVSVWVLCDSFMPSMAHVDKLRACAIAAFVAAYTNNAHGELWKVLKRKKREDLR' A
#
# COMPACT_ATOMS: atom_id res chain seq x y z
N MET A 1 -1.83 -10.44 5.33
CA MET A 1 -1.56 -10.49 3.87
C MET A 1 -0.07 -10.30 3.67
N ASN A 2 0.60 -11.09 2.82
CA ASN A 2 2.03 -10.86 2.57
C ASN A 2 2.22 -9.58 1.71
N VAL A 3 3.44 -9.03 1.66
CA VAL A 3 3.71 -7.77 0.95
C VAL A 3 3.39 -7.87 -0.54
N VAL A 4 3.70 -9.01 -1.17
CA VAL A 4 3.44 -9.24 -2.60
C VAL A 4 1.94 -9.20 -2.90
N GLN A 5 1.12 -9.87 -2.10
CA GLN A 5 -0.33 -9.86 -2.21
C GLN A 5 -0.91 -8.45 -2.03
N LEU A 6 -0.37 -7.68 -1.07
CA LEU A 6 -0.79 -6.29 -0.85
C LEU A 6 -0.48 -5.41 -2.07
N VAL A 7 0.72 -5.54 -2.63
CA VAL A 7 1.15 -4.79 -3.81
C VAL A 7 0.30 -5.15 -5.03
N MET A 8 0.07 -6.44 -5.27
CA MET A 8 -0.78 -6.91 -6.38
C MET A 8 -2.23 -6.44 -6.22
N PHE A 9 -2.77 -6.50 -5.00
CA PHE A 9 -4.11 -5.99 -4.72
C PHE A 9 -4.21 -4.48 -4.98
N ALA A 10 -3.26 -3.69 -4.50
CA ALA A 10 -3.23 -2.24 -4.73
C ALA A 10 -3.13 -1.91 -6.23
N TRP A 11 -2.28 -2.63 -6.96
CA TRP A 11 -2.13 -2.48 -8.40
C TRP A 11 -3.43 -2.74 -9.15
N VAL A 12 -4.06 -3.90 -8.93
CA VAL A 12 -5.30 -4.28 -9.61
C VAL A 12 -6.45 -3.34 -9.24
N SER A 13 -6.54 -2.97 -7.96
CA SER A 13 -7.60 -2.05 -7.50
C SER A 13 -7.51 -0.70 -8.21
N VAL A 14 -6.31 -0.11 -8.28
CA VAL A 14 -6.12 1.18 -8.97
C VAL A 14 -6.38 1.05 -10.46
N TRP A 15 -5.97 -0.05 -11.08
CA TRP A 15 -6.29 -0.31 -12.49
C TRP A 15 -7.80 -0.28 -12.75
N VAL A 16 -8.57 -1.05 -11.97
CA VAL A 16 -10.03 -1.13 -12.08
C VAL A 16 -10.68 0.22 -11.82
N LEU A 17 -10.19 0.97 -10.82
CA LEU A 17 -10.68 2.32 -10.54
C LEU A 17 -10.38 3.28 -11.71
N CYS A 18 -9.19 3.24 -12.29
CA CYS A 18 -8.86 4.04 -13.48
C CYS A 18 -9.78 3.70 -14.66
N ASP A 19 -10.02 2.41 -14.93
CA ASP A 19 -10.93 2.00 -16.02
C ASP A 19 -12.39 2.39 -15.75
N SER A 20 -12.83 2.37 -14.49
CA SER A 20 -14.21 2.67 -14.11
C SER A 20 -14.51 4.18 -14.09
N PHE A 21 -13.59 5.00 -13.59
CA PHE A 21 -13.81 6.43 -13.38
C PHE A 21 -13.16 7.32 -14.46
N MET A 22 -12.13 6.83 -15.15
CA MET A 22 -11.38 7.60 -16.16
C MET A 22 -11.09 6.73 -17.39
N PRO A 23 -12.12 6.27 -18.12
CA PRO A 23 -11.94 5.34 -19.23
C PRO A 23 -11.05 5.89 -20.36
N SER A 24 -11.02 7.22 -20.56
CA SER A 24 -10.18 7.90 -21.56
C SER A 24 -8.74 8.15 -21.10
N MET A 25 -8.37 7.74 -19.88
CA MET A 25 -7.02 7.92 -19.37
C MET A 25 -6.02 7.11 -20.21
N ALA A 26 -4.91 7.74 -20.58
CA ALA A 26 -3.87 7.08 -21.35
C ALA A 26 -3.29 5.89 -20.58
N HIS A 27 -2.99 4.79 -21.29
CA HIS A 27 -2.48 3.55 -20.70
C HIS A 27 -1.21 3.78 -19.86
N VAL A 28 -0.32 4.67 -20.31
CA VAL A 28 0.92 5.02 -19.61
C VAL A 28 0.63 5.68 -18.25
N ASP A 29 -0.39 6.53 -18.18
CA ASP A 29 -0.76 7.20 -16.92
C ASP A 29 -1.44 6.22 -15.95
N LYS A 30 -2.21 5.24 -16.46
CA LYS A 30 -2.74 4.15 -15.64
C LYS A 30 -1.61 3.33 -15.01
N LEU A 31 -0.59 2.98 -15.79
CA LEU A 31 0.59 2.28 -15.29
C LEU A 31 1.34 3.09 -14.21
N ARG A 32 1.49 4.41 -14.40
CA ARG A 32 2.10 5.30 -13.40
C ARG A 32 1.28 5.32 -12.10
N ALA A 33 -0.05 5.45 -12.20
CA ALA A 33 -0.94 5.46 -11.04
C ALA A 33 -0.84 4.13 -10.26
N CYS A 34 -0.85 3.00 -10.96
CA CYS A 34 -0.71 1.68 -10.35
C CYS A 34 0.66 1.50 -9.67
N ALA A 35 1.74 1.99 -10.29
CA ALA A 35 3.08 1.94 -9.71
C ALA A 35 3.20 2.79 -8.43
N ILE A 36 2.64 4.01 -8.43
CA ILE A 36 2.59 4.88 -7.26
C ILE A 36 1.80 4.19 -6.13
N ALA A 37 0.63 3.62 -6.44
CA ALA A 37 -0.19 2.95 -5.44
C ALA A 37 0.47 1.70 -4.84
N ALA A 38 1.11 0.88 -5.67
CA ALA A 38 1.92 -0.26 -5.25
C ALA A 38 3.05 0.18 -4.30
N PHE A 39 3.77 1.25 -4.64
CA PHE A 39 4.84 1.79 -3.82
C PHE A 39 4.33 2.31 -2.47
N VAL A 40 3.25 3.08 -2.47
CA VAL A 40 2.62 3.61 -1.24
C VAL A 40 2.15 2.47 -0.35
N ALA A 41 1.47 1.45 -0.90
CA ALA A 41 0.99 0.32 -0.13
C ALA A 41 2.15 -0.45 0.55
N ALA A 42 3.25 -0.70 -0.19
CA ALA A 42 4.43 -1.35 0.36
C ALA A 42 5.09 -0.50 1.45
N TYR A 43 5.25 0.81 1.20
CA TYR A 43 5.86 1.74 2.15
C TYR A 43 5.05 1.85 3.44
N THR A 44 3.74 2.07 3.35
CA THR A 44 2.85 2.19 4.51
C THR A 44 2.82 0.90 5.32
N ASN A 45 2.84 -0.27 4.66
CA ASN A 45 2.91 -1.55 5.36
C ASN A 45 4.21 -1.71 6.15
N ASN A 46 5.35 -1.29 5.59
CA ASN A 46 6.63 -1.31 6.29
C ASN A 46 6.64 -0.32 7.47
N ALA A 47 6.18 0.91 7.24
CA ALA A 47 6.09 1.94 8.27
C ALA A 47 5.16 1.52 9.43
N HIS A 48 4.03 0.89 9.11
CA HIS A 48 3.12 0.32 10.11
C HIS A 48 3.81 -0.78 10.94
N GLY A 49 4.59 -1.65 10.29
CA GLY A 49 5.38 -2.68 10.95
C GLY A 49 6.39 -2.12 11.95
N GLU A 50 7.16 -1.10 11.56
CA GLU A 50 8.11 -0.44 12.46
C GLU A 50 7.43 0.29 13.62
N LEU A 51 6.36 1.04 13.33
CA LEU A 51 5.59 1.72 14.37
C LEU A 51 5.01 0.73 15.38
N TRP A 52 4.50 -0.40 14.91
CA TRP A 52 3.94 -1.45 15.76
C TRP A 52 4.99 -2.07 16.69
N LYS A 53 6.23 -2.24 16.22
CA LYS A 53 7.35 -2.70 17.06
C LYS A 53 7.65 -1.70 18.18
N VAL A 54 7.69 -0.40 17.87
CA VAL A 54 7.92 0.66 18.85
C VAL A 54 6.81 0.68 19.90
N LEU A 55 5.55 0.63 19.47
CA LEU A 55 4.39 0.60 20.39
C LEU A 55 4.39 -0.63 21.29
N LYS A 56 4.68 -1.82 20.73
CA LYS A 56 4.82 -3.05 21.52
C LYS A 56 5.97 -2.99 22.52
N ARG A 57 7.07 -2.32 22.19
CA ARG A 57 8.20 -2.15 23.11
C ARG A 57 7.81 -1.27 24.29
N LYS A 58 7.22 -0.10 24.03
CA LYS A 58 6.73 0.82 25.07
C LYS A 58 5.74 0.14 26.02
N LYS A 59 4.73 -0.56 25.48
CA LYS A 59 3.75 -1.28 26.31
C LYS A 59 4.38 -2.33 27.24
N ARG A 60 5.50 -2.95 26.84
CA ARG A 60 6.21 -3.91 27.70
C ARG A 60 7.06 -3.24 28.78
N GLU A 61 7.55 -2.04 28.51
CA GLU A 61 8.26 -1.21 29.49
C GLU A 61 7.27 -0.67 30.54
N ASP A 62 6.08 -0.22 30.13
CA ASP A 62 5.02 0.29 31.04
C ASP A 62 4.42 -0.79 31.97
N LEU A 63 4.57 -2.08 31.63
CA LEU A 63 4.06 -3.22 32.42
C LEU A 63 5.08 -3.77 33.43
N ARG A 64 6.30 -3.24 33.47
CA ARG A 64 7.38 -3.62 34.40
C ARG A 64 7.54 -2.56 35.48
#